data_AF-A0A1E1WPD3-F1
#
_entry.id   AF-A0A1E1WPD3-F1
#
_cell.length_a   1.000
_cell.length_b   1.000
_cell.length_c   1.000
_cell.angle_alpha   90.00
_cell.angle_beta   90.00
_cell.angle_gamma   90.00
#
_symmetry.space_group_name_H-M   'P 1'
#
loop_
_entity.id
_entity.type
_entity.pdbx_description
1 polymer ?
#
loop_
_entity_poly.entity_id
_entity_poly.type
_entity_poly.pdbx_seq_one_letter_code
_entity_poly.pdbx_strand_id
1 'polypeptide(L)'
;LYKLIFRVHRAMPPELRILGDNYAREEFKRHKQCNPEEARIFLTEWTDYAIHLAKQMKPLNQVKKKEVGQYLDPKLLDHMSDEQLMQLYELHRAAFKEDTESVDSSRSKE
;
A
#
# COMPACT_ATOMS: atom_id res chain seq x y z
N LEU A 1 15.05 11.09 -4.74
CA LEU A 1 13.86 10.25 -4.48
C LEU A 1 13.90 9.55 -3.12
N TYR A 2 14.87 8.67 -2.85
CA TYR A 2 14.98 7.93 -1.56
C TYR A 2 14.72 8.79 -0.31
N LYS A 3 15.52 9.85 -0.06
CA LYS A 3 15.32 10.75 1.09
C LYS A 3 13.96 11.47 1.12
N LEU A 4 13.35 11.71 -0.04
CA LEU A 4 12.04 12.36 -0.13
C LEU A 4 10.94 11.44 0.39
N ILE A 5 10.98 10.14 0.05
CA ILE A 5 10.04 9.13 0.54
C ILE A 5 10.01 9.10 2.07
N PHE A 6 11.19 9.01 2.72
CA PHE A 6 11.27 9.06 4.19
C PHE A 6 10.75 10.37 4.77
N ARG A 7 10.87 11.49 4.06
CA ARG A 7 10.31 12.77 4.52
C ARG A 7 8.78 12.74 4.48
N VAL A 8 8.19 12.21 3.42
CA VAL A 8 6.73 12.07 3.28
C VAL A 8 6.20 11.06 4.31
N HIS A 9 6.91 9.95 4.55
CA HIS A 9 6.54 8.94 5.53
C HIS A 9 6.42 9.47 6.96
N ARG A 10 7.14 10.54 7.32
CA ARG A 10 7.03 11.17 8.66
C ARG A 10 5.63 11.70 8.97
N ALA A 11 4.84 12.00 7.95
CA ALA A 11 3.48 12.46 8.10
C ALA A 11 2.45 11.30 8.16
N MET A 12 2.87 10.04 7.99
CA MET A 12 1.99 8.88 8.12
C MET A 12 1.74 8.50 9.59
N PRO A 13 0.66 7.76 9.89
CA PRO A 13 0.49 7.08 11.17
C PRO A 13 1.74 6.24 11.54
N PRO A 14 2.10 6.14 12.83
CA PRO A 14 3.34 5.50 13.27
C PRO A 14 3.54 4.07 12.73
N GLU A 15 2.48 3.26 12.75
CA GLU A 15 2.49 1.86 12.34
C GLU A 15 2.76 1.74 10.83
N LEU A 16 2.04 2.53 10.02
CA LEU A 16 2.23 2.59 8.57
C LEU A 16 3.62 3.13 8.20
N ARG A 17 4.15 4.08 8.98
CA ARG A 17 5.50 4.61 8.78
C ARG A 17 6.58 3.54 8.96
N ILE A 18 6.48 2.73 10.01
CA ILE A 18 7.46 1.67 10.29
C ILE A 18 7.47 0.66 9.13
N LEU A 19 6.28 0.18 8.74
CA LEU A 19 6.12 -0.75 7.63
C LEU A 19 6.68 -0.16 6.32
N GLY A 20 6.25 1.04 5.97
CA GLY A 20 6.66 1.71 4.74
C GLY A 20 8.16 2.03 4.69
N ASP A 21 8.76 2.47 5.80
CA ASP A 21 10.19 2.76 5.86
C ASP A 21 11.06 1.52 5.64
N ASN A 22 10.65 0.37 6.20
CA ASN A 22 11.36 -0.89 6.02
C ASN A 22 11.21 -1.39 4.59
N TYR A 23 9.99 -1.38 4.04
CA TYR A 23 9.74 -1.76 2.66
C TYR A 23 10.55 -0.89 1.67
N ALA A 24 10.52 0.44 1.83
CA ALA A 24 11.27 1.35 0.97
C ALA A 24 12.79 1.16 1.05
N ARG A 25 13.34 0.82 2.24
CA ARG A 25 14.76 0.47 2.36
C ARG A 25 15.10 -0.77 1.54
N GLU A 26 14.29 -1.81 1.64
CA GLU A 26 14.52 -3.06 0.93
C GLU A 26 14.38 -2.91 -0.57
N GLU A 27 13.35 -2.22 -1.04
CA GLU A 27 13.11 -2.04 -2.47
C GLU A 27 14.22 -1.26 -3.17
N PHE A 28 14.68 -0.14 -2.58
CA PHE A 28 15.83 0.59 -3.11
C PHE A 28 17.13 -0.21 -3.06
N LYS A 29 17.28 -1.11 -2.07
CA LYS A 29 18.43 -2.01 -1.99
C LYS A 29 18.38 -3.06 -3.11
N ARG A 30 17.21 -3.68 -3.36
CA ARG A 30 17.00 -4.66 -4.43
C ARG A 30 17.26 -4.05 -5.81
N HIS A 31 16.88 -2.79 -6.02
CA HIS A 31 17.04 -2.10 -7.30
C HIS A 31 18.40 -1.39 -7.47
N LYS A 32 19.36 -1.57 -6.55
CA LYS A 32 20.67 -0.90 -6.64
C LYS A 32 21.50 -1.32 -7.86
N GLN A 33 21.27 -2.53 -8.38
CA GLN A 33 22.05 -3.13 -9.47
C GLN A 33 21.19 -3.40 -10.72
N CYS A 34 19.99 -2.84 -10.81
CA CYS A 34 19.13 -3.01 -11.97
C CYS A 34 19.71 -2.32 -13.21
N ASN A 35 19.27 -2.75 -14.40
CA ASN A 35 19.72 -2.13 -15.64
C ASN A 35 19.12 -0.71 -15.82
N PRO A 36 19.64 0.12 -16.73
CA PRO A 36 19.16 1.50 -16.88
C PRO A 36 17.67 1.64 -17.21
N GLU A 37 17.08 0.68 -17.93
CA GLU A 37 15.65 0.73 -18.29
C GLU A 37 14.76 0.38 -17.10
N GLU A 38 15.12 -0.67 -16.36
CA GLU A 38 14.47 -1.02 -15.08
C GLU A 38 14.60 0.12 -14.07
N ALA A 39 15.77 0.75 -13.99
CA ALA A 39 15.99 1.90 -13.13
C ALA A 39 15.07 3.07 -13.49
N ARG A 40 14.84 3.31 -14.79
CA ARG A 40 13.94 4.37 -15.26
C ARG A 40 12.51 4.09 -14.82
N ILE A 41 12.02 2.87 -15.08
CA ILE A 41 10.66 2.45 -14.66
C ILE A 41 10.52 2.57 -13.15
N PHE A 42 11.47 2.03 -12.39
CA PHE A 42 11.49 2.11 -10.93
C PHE A 42 11.43 3.57 -10.44
N LEU A 43 12.26 4.45 -10.98
CA LEU A 43 12.27 5.86 -10.56
C LEU A 43 10.96 6.57 -10.90
N THR A 44 10.33 6.26 -12.03
CA THR A 44 9.02 6.80 -12.41
C THR A 44 7.95 6.36 -11.41
N GLU A 45 7.78 5.06 -11.19
CA GLU A 45 6.77 4.51 -10.28
C GLU A 45 6.95 5.03 -8.84
N TRP A 46 8.19 5.08 -8.36
CA TRP A 46 8.47 5.57 -7.00
C TRP A 46 8.30 7.09 -6.87
N THR A 47 8.44 7.84 -7.95
CA THR A 47 8.14 9.28 -7.97
C THR A 47 6.63 9.49 -7.90
N ASP A 48 5.86 8.73 -8.67
CA ASP A 48 4.40 8.78 -8.63
C ASP A 48 3.88 8.36 -7.25
N TYR A 49 4.39 7.28 -6.67
CA TYR A 49 4.09 6.90 -5.28
C TYR A 49 4.32 8.06 -4.30
N ALA A 50 5.49 8.70 -4.35
CA ALA A 50 5.81 9.81 -3.46
C ALA A 50 4.88 11.02 -3.65
N ILE A 51 4.48 11.32 -4.89
CA ILE A 51 3.52 12.40 -5.20
C ILE A 51 2.13 12.07 -4.64
N HIS A 52 1.63 10.86 -4.87
CA HIS A 52 0.33 10.43 -4.34
C HIS A 52 0.29 10.48 -2.82
N LEU A 53 1.34 9.96 -2.18
CA LEU A 53 1.44 9.97 -0.74
C LEU A 53 1.53 11.39 -0.17
N ALA A 54 2.32 12.27 -0.80
CA ALA A 54 2.41 13.67 -0.37
C ALA A 54 1.06 14.40 -0.47
N LYS A 55 0.22 14.07 -1.46
CA LYS A 55 -1.15 14.62 -1.58
C LYS A 55 -2.04 14.17 -0.40
N GLN A 56 -1.94 12.91 0.01
CA GLN A 56 -2.73 12.33 1.10
C GLN A 56 -2.24 12.77 2.49
N MET A 57 -0.94 13.02 2.63
CA MET A 57 -0.30 13.37 3.90
C MET A 57 -0.26 14.88 4.18
N LYS A 58 -0.99 15.69 3.41
CA LYS A 58 -1.14 17.12 3.68
C LYS A 58 -1.69 17.36 5.10
N PRO A 59 -1.23 18.39 5.80
CA PRO A 59 -1.67 18.67 7.16
C PRO A 59 -3.18 18.96 7.21
N LEU A 60 -3.83 18.62 8.33
CA LEU A 60 -5.29 18.69 8.53
C LEU A 60 -5.88 20.09 8.32
N ASN A 61 -5.09 21.14 8.51
CA ASN A 61 -5.49 22.52 8.19
C ASN A 61 -5.66 22.77 6.68
N GLN A 62 -5.19 21.85 5.83
CA GLN A 62 -5.29 21.90 4.37
C GLN A 62 -6.23 20.81 3.81
N VAL A 63 -6.71 19.87 4.63
CA VAL A 63 -7.58 18.76 4.20
C VAL A 63 -8.66 18.46 5.23
N LYS A 64 -9.93 18.44 4.80
CA LYS A 64 -11.10 18.23 5.68
C LYS A 64 -11.08 16.90 6.44
N LYS A 65 -10.47 15.85 5.86
CA LYS A 65 -10.32 14.52 6.45
C LYS A 65 -9.04 13.88 5.90
N LYS A 66 -8.24 13.28 6.79
CA LYS A 66 -7.02 12.58 6.40
C LYS A 66 -7.39 11.16 5.99
N GLU A 67 -7.73 10.97 4.72
CA GLU A 67 -7.97 9.65 4.14
C GLU A 67 -6.67 9.14 3.52
N VAL A 68 -6.28 7.94 3.93
CA VAL A 68 -5.06 7.27 3.46
C VAL A 68 -5.47 6.13 2.54
N GLY A 69 -4.79 6.01 1.40
CA GLY A 69 -5.09 5.00 0.40
C GLY A 69 -6.11 5.44 -0.65
N GLN A 70 -6.31 4.57 -1.63
CA GLN A 70 -7.27 4.73 -2.72
C GLN A 70 -7.84 3.35 -3.07
N TYR A 71 -9.03 3.31 -3.64
CA TYR A 71 -9.58 2.06 -4.16
C TYR A 71 -8.71 1.53 -5.30
N LEU A 72 -8.52 0.20 -5.31
CA LEU A 72 -7.78 -0.48 -6.36
C LEU A 72 -8.59 -0.43 -7.67
N ASP A 73 -7.96 -0.09 -8.78
CA ASP A 73 -8.59 -0.24 -10.10
C ASP A 73 -8.82 -1.74 -10.36
N PRO A 74 -10.07 -2.19 -10.60
CA PRO A 74 -10.35 -3.59 -10.90
C PRO A 74 -9.51 -4.16 -12.06
N LYS A 75 -9.14 -3.33 -13.03
CA LYS A 75 -8.30 -3.75 -14.17
C LYS A 75 -6.90 -4.20 -13.74
N LEU A 76 -6.41 -3.76 -12.58
CA LEU A 76 -5.11 -4.20 -12.08
C LEU A 76 -5.13 -5.68 -11.68
N LEU A 77 -6.30 -6.22 -11.31
CA LEU A 77 -6.46 -7.62 -10.94
C LEU A 77 -6.13 -8.55 -12.13
N ASP A 78 -6.44 -8.12 -13.35
CA ASP A 78 -6.16 -8.87 -14.58
C ASP A 78 -4.64 -9.03 -14.84
N HIS A 79 -3.82 -8.22 -14.18
CA HIS A 79 -2.35 -8.24 -14.30
C HIS A 79 -1.65 -8.96 -13.15
N MET A 80 -2.40 -9.48 -12.17
CA MET A 80 -1.84 -10.20 -11.04
C MET A 80 -1.73 -11.70 -11.33
N SER A 81 -0.73 -12.36 -10.73
CA SER A 81 -0.66 -13.82 -10.72
C SER A 81 -1.71 -14.42 -9.79
N ASP A 82 -2.04 -15.71 -9.97
CA ASP A 82 -2.97 -16.43 -9.09
C ASP A 82 -2.55 -16.36 -7.62
N GLU A 83 -1.24 -16.42 -7.34
CA GLU A 83 -0.71 -16.29 -5.99
C GLU A 83 -0.95 -14.89 -5.42
N GLN A 84 -0.71 -13.84 -6.21
CA GLN A 84 -0.93 -12.45 -5.80
C GLN A 84 -2.41 -12.17 -5.53
N LEU A 85 -3.31 -12.73 -6.37
CA LEU A 85 -4.75 -12.64 -6.17
C LEU A 85 -5.19 -13.33 -4.87
N MET A 86 -4.64 -14.51 -4.60
CA MET A 86 -4.93 -15.25 -3.37
C MET A 86 -4.46 -14.46 -2.14
N GLN A 87 -3.23 -13.94 -2.15
CA GLN A 87 -2.69 -13.10 -1.07
C GLN A 87 -3.55 -11.85 -0.84
N LEU A 88 -3.98 -11.19 -1.91
CA LEU A 88 -4.85 -10.01 -1.81
C LEU A 88 -6.21 -10.37 -1.21
N TYR A 89 -6.79 -11.51 -1.60
CA TYR A 89 -8.04 -12.00 -1.04
C TYR A 89 -7.93 -12.37 0.44
N GLU A 90 -6.84 -13.03 0.84
CA GLU A 90 -6.55 -13.33 2.24
C GLU A 90 -6.39 -12.06 3.08
N LEU A 91 -5.66 -11.08 2.56
CA LEU A 91 -5.50 -9.77 3.19
C LEU A 91 -6.85 -9.08 3.37
N HIS A 92 -7.70 -9.07 2.33
CA HIS A 92 -9.06 -8.53 2.41
C HIS A 92 -9.85 -9.24 3.52
N ARG A 93 -9.89 -10.58 3.52
CA ARG A 93 -10.58 -11.33 4.56
C ARG A 93 -10.05 -11.00 5.95
N ALA A 94 -8.74 -10.93 6.15
CA ALA A 94 -8.15 -10.62 7.44
C ALA A 94 -8.52 -9.21 7.94
N ALA A 95 -8.56 -8.22 7.03
CA ALA A 95 -8.92 -6.84 7.37
C ALA A 95 -10.41 -6.67 7.75
N PHE A 96 -11.31 -7.50 7.20
CA PHE A 96 -12.76 -7.43 7.43
C PHE A 96 -13.31 -8.55 8.35
N LYS A 97 -12.46 -9.47 8.82
CA LYS A 97 -12.90 -10.68 9.56
C LYS A 97 -13.39 -10.43 10.98
N GLU A 98 -13.31 -9.22 11.51
CA GLU A 98 -13.96 -8.91 12.80
C GLU A 98 -15.50 -8.80 12.71
N ASP A 99 -16.12 -8.73 11.52
CA ASP A 99 -17.58 -8.57 11.40
C ASP A 99 -18.35 -9.87 11.08
N THR A 100 -17.69 -10.97 10.69
CA THR A 100 -18.37 -12.14 10.06
C THR A 100 -18.40 -13.44 10.85
N GLU A 101 -17.73 -13.52 12.01
CA GLU A 101 -17.82 -14.73 12.87
C GLU A 101 -19.17 -14.85 13.61
N SER A 102 -20.07 -13.85 13.51
CA SER A 102 -21.42 -13.92 14.10
C SER A 102 -22.48 -14.58 13.21
N VAL A 103 -22.27 -14.66 11.88
CA VAL A 103 -23.32 -15.09 10.94
C VAL A 103 -23.26 -16.60 10.63
N ASP A 104 -22.08 -17.21 10.65
CA ASP A 104 -21.93 -18.62 10.23
C ASP A 104 -22.21 -19.64 11.35
N SER A 105 -22.19 -19.21 12.62
CA SER A 105 -22.61 -20.05 13.76
C SER A 105 -24.13 -20.34 13.75
N SER A 106 -24.92 -19.48 13.09
CA SER A 106 -26.38 -19.58 13.06
C SER A 106 -26.92 -20.51 11.96
N ARG A 107 -26.10 -20.91 10.98
CA ARG A 107 -26.54 -21.74 9.84
C ARG A 107 -26.22 -23.24 10.00
N SER A 108 -25.55 -23.62 11.08
CA SER A 108 -25.20 -25.01 11.39
C SER A 108 -26.11 -25.65 12.46
N LYS A 109 -27.17 -24.95 12.88
CA LYS A 109 -28.20 -25.47 13.80
C LYS A 109 -29.61 -25.10 13.31
N GLU A 110 -30.04 -25.69 12.21
CA GLU A 110 -31.46 -25.99 11.95
C GLU A 110 -31.60 -27.07 10.88
#